data_AF-A0A7W8VCC6-F1
#
_entry.id   AF-A0A7W8VCC6-F1
#
_cell.length_a   1.000
_cell.length_b   1.000
_cell.length_c   1.000
_cell.angle_alpha   90.00
_cell.angle_beta   90.00
_cell.angle_gamma   90.00
#
_symmetry.space_group_name_H-M   'P 1'
#
loop_
_entity.id
_entity.type
_entity.pdbx_description
1 polymer ?
#
loop_
_entity_poly.entity_id
_entity_poly.type
_entity_poly.pdbx_seq_one_letter_code
_entity_poly.pdbx_strand_id
1 'polypeptide(L)' 'MPVLSAFVIVLALAAVVMVTVVAAAAGRALPAPPPEEPRRRDPVLDELRRRYAIGEIDREEFLQRKIDLEE' A
#
# COMPACT_ATOMS: atom_id res chain seq x y z
N MET A 1 -11.36 -8.65 -32.34
CA MET A 1 -11.15 -8.64 -30.87
C MET A 1 -9.73 -8.27 -30.37
N PRO A 2 -8.61 -8.33 -31.11
CA PRO A 2 -7.29 -8.02 -30.52
C PRO A 2 -7.09 -6.53 -30.21
N VAL A 3 -7.80 -5.65 -30.93
CA VAL A 3 -7.72 -4.18 -30.77
C VAL A 3 -8.31 -3.74 -29.42
N LEU A 4 -9.39 -4.38 -28.97
CA LEU A 4 -10.00 -4.12 -27.67
C LEU A 4 -9.07 -4.56 -26.53
N SER A 5 -8.40 -5.71 -26.68
CA SER A 5 -7.41 -6.21 -25.72
C SER A 5 -6.21 -5.27 -25.60
N ALA A 6 -5.67 -4.80 -26.72
CA ALA A 6 -4.59 -3.82 -26.74
C ALA A 6 -5.00 -2.49 -26.08
N PHE A 7 -6.21 -2.03 -26.35
CA PHE A 7 -6.76 -0.81 -25.74
C PHE A 7 -6.88 -0.93 -24.21
N VAL A 8 -7.41 -2.04 -23.71
CA VAL A 8 -7.52 -2.29 -22.26
C VAL A 8 -6.15 -2.36 -21.60
N ILE A 9 -5.16 -3.00 -22.25
CA ILE A 9 -3.78 -3.08 -21.73
C ILE A 9 -3.16 -1.68 -21.62
N VAL A 10 -3.31 -0.85 -22.66
CA VAL A 10 -2.79 0.53 -22.65
C VAL A 10 -3.45 1.35 -21.55
N LEU A 11 -4.76 1.19 -21.36
CA LEU A 11 -5.53 1.92 -20.35
C LEU A 11 -5.14 1.50 -18.92
N ALA A 12 -4.91 0.20 -18.70
CA ALA A 12 -4.41 -0.33 -17.44
C ALA A 12 -2.99 0.18 -17.12
N LEU A 13 -2.09 0.17 -18.11
CA LEU A 13 -0.74 0.72 -17.96
C LEU A 13 -0.77 2.22 -17.64
N ALA A 14 -1.62 2.99 -18.33
CA ALA A 14 -1.80 4.41 -18.07
C ALA A 14 -2.32 4.67 -16.63
N ALA A 15 -3.26 3.86 -16.15
CA ALA A 15 -3.77 3.95 -14.78
C ALA A 15 -2.67 3.66 -13.74
N VAL A 16 -1.86 2.61 -13.95
CA VAL A 16 -0.73 2.29 -13.06
C VAL A 16 0.30 3.42 -13.02
N VAL A 17 0.66 3.98 -14.18
CA VAL A 17 1.58 5.12 -14.27
C VAL A 17 0.98 6.35 -13.56
N MET A 18 -0.30 6.63 -13.75
CA MET A 18 -0.96 7.75 -13.09
C MET A 18 -0.97 7.59 -11.56
N VAL A 19 -1.31 6.41 -11.05
CA VAL A 19 -1.31 6.12 -9.59
C VAL A 19 0.09 6.26 -9.00
N THR A 20 1.11 5.72 -9.68
CA THR A 20 2.50 5.79 -9.20
C THR A 20 3.04 7.22 -9.19
N VAL A 21 2.72 8.03 -10.21
CA VAL A 21 3.12 9.44 -10.26
C VAL A 21 2.43 10.25 -9.17
N VAL A 22 1.13 10.05 -8.96
CA VAL A 22 0.36 10.74 -7.90
C VAL A 22 0.87 10.36 -6.52
N ALA A 23 1.13 9.08 -6.26
CA ALA A 23 1.68 8.61 -4.99
C ALA A 23 3.09 9.16 -4.74
N ALA A 24 3.95 9.20 -5.76
CA ALA A 24 5.29 9.77 -5.65
C ALA A 24 5.28 11.29 -5.44
N ALA A 25 4.37 12.01 -6.11
CA ALA A 25 4.20 13.44 -5.94
C ALA A 25 3.64 13.78 -4.54
N ALA A 26 2.66 13.00 -4.06
CA ALA A 26 2.13 13.13 -2.71
C ALA A 26 3.20 12.85 -1.65
N GLY A 27 4.03 11.80 -1.83
CA GLY A 27 5.11 11.46 -0.92
C GLY A 27 6.23 12.50 -0.85
N ARG A 28 6.45 13.29 -1.91
CA ARG A 28 7.44 14.39 -1.91
C ARG A 28 6.93 15.69 -1.28
N ALA A 29 5.62 15.82 -1.06
CA ALA A 29 5.01 17.00 -0.45
C ALA A 29 4.91 16.91 1.08
N LEU A 30 5.32 15.79 1.71
CA LEU A 30 5.36 15.72 3.16
C LEU A 30 6.55 16.55 3.68
N PRO A 31 6.31 17.55 4.57
CA PRO A 31 7.40 18.14 5.35
C PRO A 31 8.10 17.01 6.10
N ALA A 32 9.42 17.11 6.26
CA ALA A 32 10.19 16.14 7.06
C ALA A 32 9.45 15.88 8.37
N PRO A 33 9.13 14.61 8.70
CA PRO A 33 8.36 14.33 9.89
C PRO A 33 9.13 14.88 11.11
N PRO A 34 8.45 15.54 12.07
CA PRO A 34 9.09 15.88 13.33
C PRO A 34 9.74 14.61 13.90
N PRO A 35 10.87 14.71 14.64
CA PRO A 35 11.51 13.54 15.22
C PRO A 35 10.43 12.76 15.97
N GLU A 36 10.08 11.59 15.43
CA GLU A 36 9.04 10.77 16.02
C GLU A 36 9.53 10.44 17.43
N GLU A 37 8.84 10.95 18.45
CA GLU A 37 8.74 10.26 19.72
C GLU A 37 8.58 8.78 19.41
N PRO A 38 9.21 7.84 20.16
CA PRO A 38 9.07 6.42 19.89
C PRO A 38 7.62 6.00 20.16
N ARG A 39 6.72 6.31 19.21
CA ARG A 39 5.50 5.56 18.96
C ARG A 39 6.01 4.15 18.89
N ARG A 40 5.64 3.35 19.90
CA ARG A 40 5.86 1.91 19.95
C ARG A 40 5.61 1.37 18.55
N ARG A 41 6.67 1.20 17.77
CA ARG A 41 6.61 0.43 16.54
C ARG A 41 6.45 -0.97 17.06
N ASP A 42 5.20 -1.42 17.11
CA ASP A 42 4.94 -2.78 17.52
C ASP A 42 5.51 -3.66 16.40
N PRO A 43 6.63 -4.36 16.63
CA PRO A 43 7.30 -5.13 15.59
C PRO A 43 6.37 -6.18 14.98
N VAL A 44 5.31 -6.56 15.70
CA VAL A 44 4.28 -7.48 15.24
C VAL A 44 3.38 -6.85 14.17
N LEU A 45 3.00 -5.59 14.32
CA LEU A 45 2.18 -4.87 13.32
C LEU A 45 2.94 -4.60 12.02
N ASP A 46 4.25 -4.36 12.11
CA ASP A 46 5.09 -4.14 10.92
C ASP A 46 5.25 -5.42 10.10
N GLU A 47 5.45 -6.57 10.76
CA GLU A 47 5.49 -7.86 10.09
C GLU A 47 4.14 -8.22 9.46
N LEU A 48 3.04 -7.94 10.15
CA LEU A 48 1.68 -8.15 9.63
C LEU A 48 1.43 -7.32 8.35
N ARG A 49 1.84 -6.05 8.36
CA ARG A 49 1.75 -5.17 7.18
C ARG A 49 2.64 -5.64 6.03
N ARG A 50 3.84 -6.15 6.34
CA ARG A 50 4.75 -6.70 5.34
C ARG A 50 4.12 -7.88 4.60
N ARG A 51 3.51 -8.83 5.34
CA ARG A 51 2.85 -10.01 4.76
C ARG A 51 1.67 -9.65 3.87
N TYR A 52 0.86 -8.67 4.28
CA TYR A 52 -0.21 -8.17 3.44
C TYR A 52 0.32 -7.51 2.15
N ALA A 53 1.37 -6.70 2.26
CA ALA A 53 1.95 -5.99 1.11
C ALA A 53 2.54 -6.93 0.04
N ILE A 54 3.06 -8.09 0.45
CA ILE A 54 3.58 -9.11 -0.48
C ILE A 54 2.51 -10.15 -0.89
N GLY A 55 1.29 -10.04 -0.36
CA GLY A 55 0.18 -10.93 -0.66
C GLY A 55 0.25 -12.31 0.02
N GLU A 56 1.04 -12.46 1.07
CA GLU A 56 1.09 -13.70 1.88
C GLU A 56 -0.17 -13.88 2.74
N ILE A 57 -0.87 -12.79 3.06
CA ILE A 57 -2.15 -12.81 3.77
C ILE A 57 -3.16 -11.94 3.03
N ASP A 58 -4.43 -12.34 3.10
CA ASP A 58 -5.52 -11.57 2.51
C ASP A 58 -5.93 -10.40 3.43
N ARG A 59 -6.68 -9.45 2.85
CA ARG A 59 -7.20 -8.27 3.53
C ARG A 59 -8.03 -8.62 4.76
N GLU A 60 -8.82 -9.69 4.70
CA GLU A 60 -9.67 -10.13 5.82
C GLU A 60 -8.82 -10.61 7.00
N GLU A 61 -7.79 -11.42 6.74
CA GLU A 61 -6.85 -11.89 7.75
C GLU A 61 -6.01 -10.74 8.35
N PHE A 62 -5.59 -9.80 7.51
CA PHE A 62 -4.89 -8.59 7.95
C PHE A 62 -5.75 -7.75 8.90
N LEU A 63 -7.02 -7.52 8.57
CA LEU A 63 -7.93 -6.71 9.39
C LEU A 63 -8.25 -7.38 10.72
N GLN A 64 -8.48 -8.70 10.72
CA GLN A 64 -8.75 -9.44 11.95
C GLN A 64 -7.55 -9.36 12.91
N ARG A 65 -6.35 -9.71 12.44
CA ARG A 65 -5.13 -9.70 13.28
C ARG A 65 -4.75 -8.30 13.76
N LYS A 66 -5.12 -7.26 13.01
CA LYS A 66 -4.91 -5.87 13.44
C LYS A 66 -5.80 -5.51 14.62
N ILE A 67 -7.06 -5.95 14.61
CA ILE A 67 -8.01 -5.73 15.72
C ILE A 67 -7.54 -6.48 16.97
N ASP A 68 -7.13 -7.73 16.83
CA ASP A 68 -6.64 -8.56 17.94
C ASP A 68 -5.37 -7.99 18.62
N LEU A 69 -4.63 -7.10 17.95
CA LEU A 69 -3.42 -6.44 18.48
C LEU A 69 -3.71 -5.07 19.12
N GLU A 70 -4.90 -4.51 18.87
CA GLU A 70 -5.34 -3.23 19.45
C GLU A 70 -6.19 -3.43 20.74
N GLU A 71 -6.65 -4.66 21.02
CA GLU A 71 -7.40 -5.08 22.23
C GLU A 71 -6.48 -5.61 23.35
#